data_AF-A0A1H3UNM2-F1
#
_entry.id   AF-A0A1H3UNM2-F1
#
_cell.length_a   1.000
_cell.length_b   1.000
_cell.length_c   1.000
_cell.angle_alpha   90.00
_cell.angle_beta   90.00
_cell.angle_gamma   90.00
#
_symmetry.space_group_name_H-M   'P 1'
#
loop_
_entity.id
_entity.type
_entity.pdbx_description
1 polymer ?
#
loop_
_entity_poly.entity_id
_entity_poly.type
_entity_poly.pdbx_seq_one_letter_code
_entity_poly.pdbx_strand_id
1 'polypeptide(L)'
;MTTIHLHKSTTATPEQFVAALTDFGPGRSDIFSRSADGYLKVHERGIDQADVTEGSGGVWERMHYDWSDVNHVVVTTTESNTWGGKSGFTYTLSPQPDGTGARHQGRRGPQQR
;
A
#
# COMPACT_ATOMS: atom_id res chain seq x y z
N MET A 1 19.82 -10.06 2.11
CA MET A 1 18.56 -9.53 1.57
C MET A 1 18.31 -8.15 2.14
N THR A 2 17.83 -7.21 1.33
CA THR A 2 17.69 -5.81 1.74
C THR A 2 16.23 -5.48 1.98
N THR A 3 15.90 -5.14 3.22
CA THR A 3 14.61 -4.55 3.59
C THR A 3 14.81 -3.04 3.65
N ILE A 4 13.94 -2.28 2.99
CA ILE A 4 13.96 -0.82 3.08
C ILE A 4 13.05 -0.41 4.24
N HIS A 5 13.59 0.35 5.19
CA HIS A 5 12.85 0.91 6.31
C HIS A 5 12.69 2.43 6.12
N LEU A 6 11.46 2.92 6.16
CA LEU A 6 11.12 4.32 5.94
C LEU A 6 10.31 4.84 7.13
N HIS A 7 10.82 5.86 7.82
CA HIS A 7 10.11 6.48 8.93
C HIS A 7 9.76 7.92 8.57
N LYS A 8 8.49 8.30 8.70
CA LYS A 8 8.00 9.65 8.43
C LYS A 8 6.85 10.02 9.36
N SER A 9 6.86 11.23 9.91
CA SER A 9 5.69 11.77 10.62
C SER A 9 4.72 12.39 9.62
N THR A 10 3.43 12.24 9.90
CA THR A 10 2.34 12.85 9.14
C THR A 10 1.32 13.46 10.09
N THR A 11 0.63 14.52 9.64
CA THR A 11 -0.54 15.10 10.32
C THR A 11 -1.83 14.33 10.00
N ALA A 12 -1.77 13.33 9.12
CA ALA A 12 -2.89 12.43 8.90
C ALA A 12 -3.03 11.47 10.08
N THR A 13 -4.26 11.23 10.55
CA THR A 13 -4.55 10.14 11.49
C THR A 13 -4.37 8.79 10.80
N PRO A 14 -4.25 7.66 11.53
CA PRO A 14 -4.20 6.34 10.91
C PRO A 14 -5.38 6.08 9.97
N GLU A 15 -6.59 6.46 10.37
CA GLU A 15 -7.81 6.30 9.56
C GLU A 15 -7.72 7.08 8.26
N GLN A 16 -7.25 8.33 8.30
CA GLN A 16 -7.07 9.15 7.10
C GLN A 16 -5.99 8.56 6.19
N PHE A 17 -4.91 8.03 6.75
CA PHE A 17 -3.85 7.38 6.00
C PHE A 17 -4.37 6.12 5.29
N VAL A 18 -5.10 5.25 6.00
CA VAL A 18 -5.67 4.02 5.44
C VAL A 18 -6.74 4.34 4.40
N ALA A 19 -7.59 5.33 4.64
CA ALA A 19 -8.58 5.79 3.66
C ALA A 19 -7.91 6.23 2.36
N ALA A 20 -6.86 7.05 2.43
CA ALA A 20 -6.11 7.49 1.25
C ALA A 20 -5.36 6.34 0.56
N LEU A 21 -4.75 5.44 1.34
CA LEU A 21 -4.00 4.29 0.79
C LEU A 21 -4.92 3.32 0.04
N THR A 22 -6.14 3.13 0.54
CA THR A 22 -7.10 2.13 0.04
C THR A 22 -8.18 2.74 -0.86
N ASP A 23 -8.07 4.01 -1.22
CA ASP A 23 -8.91 4.64 -2.23
C ASP A 23 -8.46 4.18 -3.63
N PHE A 24 -9.17 3.18 -4.16
CA PHE A 24 -8.95 2.63 -5.50
C PHE A 24 -9.80 3.34 -6.58
N GLY A 25 -10.13 4.61 -6.34
CA GLY A 25 -10.83 5.47 -7.29
C GLY A 25 -9.98 6.04 -8.43
N PRO A 26 -10.60 6.78 -9.35
CA PRO A 26 -9.89 7.51 -10.41
C PRO A 26 -8.95 8.57 -9.83
N GLY A 27 -7.84 8.88 -10.52
CA GLY A 27 -6.84 9.85 -10.06
C GLY A 27 -5.84 9.29 -9.04
N ARG A 28 -5.85 7.97 -8.82
CA ARG A 28 -4.89 7.30 -7.93
C ARG A 28 -3.44 7.55 -8.32
N SER A 29 -3.18 7.71 -9.62
CA SER A 29 -1.87 8.04 -10.16
C SER A 29 -1.31 9.40 -9.74
N ASP A 30 -2.16 10.36 -9.35
CA ASP A 30 -1.74 11.69 -8.89
C ASP A 30 -1.01 11.62 -7.54
N ILE A 31 -1.39 10.65 -6.70
CA ILE A 31 -0.82 10.42 -5.37
C ILE A 31 0.21 9.28 -5.42
N PHE A 32 -0.12 8.22 -6.16
CA PHE A 32 0.69 7.02 -6.30
C PHE A 32 1.12 6.86 -7.74
N SER A 33 2.19 7.54 -8.16
CA SER A 33 2.68 7.56 -9.55
C SER A 33 3.02 6.19 -10.15
N ARG A 34 3.14 5.14 -9.33
CA ARG A 34 3.33 3.75 -9.77
C ARG A 34 2.02 2.96 -9.98
N SER A 35 0.87 3.60 -9.77
CA SER A 35 -0.46 3.05 -9.94
C SER A 35 -1.23 3.89 -10.98
N ALA A 36 -0.91 3.66 -12.25
CA ALA A 36 -1.59 4.31 -13.36
C ALA A 36 -3.03 3.78 -13.48
N ASP A 37 -3.98 4.68 -13.68
CA ASP A 37 -5.42 4.35 -13.73
C ASP A 37 -5.74 3.23 -14.74
N GLY A 38 -5.03 3.18 -15.88
CA GLY A 38 -5.20 2.14 -16.91
C GLY A 38 -4.73 0.73 -16.49
N TYR A 39 -3.97 0.61 -15.40
CA TYR A 39 -3.53 -0.66 -14.82
C TYR A 39 -4.32 -1.03 -13.56
N LEU A 40 -4.95 -0.05 -12.92
CA LEU A 40 -5.72 -0.28 -11.70
C LEU A 40 -6.94 -1.15 -12.01
N LYS A 41 -6.95 -2.36 -11.45
CA LYS A 41 -8.09 -3.26 -11.51
C LYS A 41 -8.38 -3.80 -10.12
N VAL A 42 -9.57 -3.50 -9.60
CA VAL A 42 -10.07 -4.10 -8.37
C VAL A 42 -10.71 -5.44 -8.71
N HIS A 43 -10.17 -6.53 -8.19
CA HIS A 43 -10.73 -7.88 -8.36
C HIS A 43 -11.70 -8.21 -7.24
N GLU A 44 -11.34 -7.83 -6.01
CA GLU A 44 -12.16 -8.00 -4.82
C GLU A 44 -11.98 -6.82 -3.87
N ARG A 45 -13.06 -6.40 -3.21
CA ARG A 45 -13.04 -5.37 -2.18
C ARG A 45 -13.96 -5.77 -1.03
N GLY A 46 -13.38 -5.99 0.13
CA GLY A 46 -14.07 -6.17 1.40
C GLY A 46 -14.10 -4.90 2.24
N ILE A 47 -14.53 -5.06 3.49
CA ILE A 47 -14.56 -3.99 4.50
C ILE A 47 -13.14 -3.53 4.83
N ASP A 48 -12.24 -4.50 4.98
CA ASP A 48 -10.89 -4.33 5.52
C ASP A 48 -9.79 -5.00 4.67
N GLN A 49 -10.14 -5.45 3.46
CA GLN A 49 -9.21 -6.09 2.53
C GLN A 49 -9.56 -5.81 1.07
N ALA A 50 -8.58 -5.97 0.18
CA ALA A 50 -8.80 -5.92 -1.26
C ALA A 50 -7.74 -6.68 -2.05
N ASP A 51 -8.17 -7.23 -3.18
CA ASP A 51 -7.28 -7.74 -4.21
C ASP A 51 -7.31 -6.79 -5.40
N VAL A 52 -6.15 -6.20 -5.72
CA VAL A 52 -6.01 -5.24 -6.81
C VAL A 52 -4.83 -5.57 -7.70
N THR A 53 -4.93 -5.30 -8.99
CA THR A 53 -3.76 -5.16 -9.86
C THR A 53 -3.47 -3.68 -10.01
N GLU A 54 -2.22 -3.29 -9.81
CA GLU A 54 -1.72 -1.94 -10.01
C GLU A 54 -0.43 -1.98 -10.82
N GLY A 55 -0.10 -0.90 -11.52
CA GLY A 55 1.06 -0.87 -12.38
C GLY A 55 1.21 0.42 -13.17
N SER A 56 2.30 0.51 -13.91
CA SER A 56 2.59 1.62 -14.82
C SER A 56 3.72 1.22 -15.78
N GLY A 57 3.77 1.83 -16.96
CA GLY A 57 4.91 1.69 -17.88
C GLY A 57 5.25 0.25 -18.30
N GLY A 58 4.25 -0.61 -18.44
CA GLY A 58 4.44 -2.02 -18.81
C GLY A 58 4.71 -2.98 -17.64
N VAL A 59 4.81 -2.48 -16.41
CA VAL A 59 5.01 -3.29 -15.19
C VAL A 59 3.71 -3.33 -14.40
N TRP A 60 3.34 -4.51 -13.88
CA TRP A 60 2.21 -4.66 -12.98
C TRP A 60 2.48 -5.67 -11.86
N GLU A 61 1.78 -5.47 -10.75
CA GLU A 61 1.73 -6.36 -9.59
C GLU A 61 0.25 -6.55 -9.21
N ARG A 62 -0.16 -7.81 -9.01
CA ARG A 62 -1.38 -8.13 -8.26
C ARG A 62 -1.00 -8.17 -6.79
N MET A 63 -1.75 -7.43 -5.99
CA MET A 63 -1.49 -7.23 -4.58
C MET A 63 -2.75 -7.49 -3.76
N HIS A 64 -2.55 -8.20 -2.65
CA HIS A 64 -3.55 -8.34 -1.61
C HIS A 64 -3.25 -7.33 -0.50
N TYR A 65 -4.22 -6.46 -0.24
CA TYR A 65 -4.21 -5.46 0.83
C TYR A 65 -5.04 -5.98 2.01
N ASP A 66 -4.47 -5.91 3.21
CA ASP A 66 -5.12 -6.18 4.48
C ASP A 66 -4.92 -4.96 5.40
N TRP A 67 -6.02 -4.34 5.81
CA TRP A 67 -6.06 -3.26 6.79
C TRP A 67 -7.08 -3.54 7.91
N SER A 68 -7.26 -4.82 8.26
CA SER A 68 -8.10 -5.26 9.40
C SER A 68 -7.69 -4.60 10.72
N ASP A 69 -6.42 -4.24 10.86
CA ASP A 69 -5.93 -3.27 11.84
C ASP A 69 -5.52 -1.96 11.14
N VAL A 70 -6.23 -0.87 11.46
CA VAL A 70 -5.95 0.47 10.92
C VAL A 70 -4.54 0.97 11.25
N ASN A 71 -3.90 0.42 12.30
CA ASN A 71 -2.53 0.75 12.68
C ASN A 71 -1.48 -0.17 12.04
N HIS A 72 -1.91 -1.23 11.34
CA HIS A 72 -1.03 -2.22 10.74
C HIS A 72 -1.55 -2.70 9.38
N VAL A 73 -1.16 -2.00 8.31
CA VAL A 73 -1.55 -2.37 6.95
C VAL A 73 -0.49 -3.25 6.31
N VAL A 74 -0.91 -4.38 5.75
CA VAL A 74 -0.06 -5.31 5.01
C VAL A 74 -0.48 -5.35 3.55
N VAL A 75 0.48 -5.19 2.65
CA VAL A 75 0.29 -5.30 1.20
C VAL A 75 1.23 -6.39 0.69
N THR A 76 0.68 -7.45 0.13
CA THR A 76 1.45 -8.60 -0.35
C THR A 76 1.31 -8.72 -1.86
N THR A 77 2.41 -8.69 -2.61
CA THR A 77 2.42 -9.03 -4.03
C THR A 77 2.16 -10.52 -4.19
N THR A 78 1.03 -10.89 -4.80
CA THR A 78 0.66 -12.27 -5.09
C THR A 78 1.10 -12.70 -6.50
N GLU A 79 1.07 -11.78 -7.46
CA GLU A 79 1.50 -12.01 -8.84
C GLU A 79 2.21 -10.77 -9.41
N SER A 80 3.10 -10.95 -10.38
CA SER A 80 3.71 -9.84 -11.12
C SER A 80 4.23 -10.35 -12.46
N ASN A 81 4.28 -9.46 -13.45
CA ASN A 81 4.96 -9.74 -14.72
C ASN A 81 6.47 -9.49 -14.70
N THR A 82 7.00 -8.92 -13.60
CA THR A 82 8.39 -8.45 -13.53
C THR A 82 9.13 -8.98 -12.30
N TRP A 83 8.42 -9.27 -11.20
CA TRP A 83 9.02 -9.68 -9.93
C TRP A 83 8.49 -11.05 -9.46
N GLY A 84 9.26 -11.77 -8.67
CA GLY A 84 8.81 -12.95 -7.94
C GLY A 84 7.76 -12.57 -6.89
N GLY A 85 6.66 -13.35 -6.84
CA GLY A 85 5.45 -13.10 -6.04
C GLY A 85 5.60 -13.24 -4.51
N LYS A 86 6.65 -12.65 -3.92
CA LYS A 86 6.88 -12.59 -2.47
C LYS A 86 7.38 -11.22 -1.99
N SER A 87 7.09 -10.18 -2.78
CA SER A 87 7.37 -8.78 -2.44
C SER A 87 6.17 -8.18 -1.69
N GLY A 88 6.36 -7.06 -0.99
CA GLY A 88 5.26 -6.44 -0.26
C GLY A 88 5.65 -5.22 0.55
N PHE A 89 4.65 -4.58 1.14
CA PHE A 89 4.76 -3.43 2.01
C PHE A 89 4.08 -3.70 3.35
N THR A 90 4.68 -3.22 4.43
CA THR A 90 4.03 -3.20 5.75
C THR A 90 4.10 -1.78 6.29
N TYR A 91 2.96 -1.25 6.70
CA TYR A 91 2.82 0.08 7.26
C TYR A 91 2.38 -0.04 8.72
N THR A 92 3.25 0.39 9.64
CA THR A 92 2.89 0.55 11.05
C THR A 92 2.63 2.02 11.33
N LEU A 93 1.42 2.34 11.79
CA LEU A 93 0.99 3.69 12.13
C LEU A 93 0.87 3.78 13.65
N SER A 94 1.58 4.73 14.25
CA SER A 94 1.49 5.02 15.68
C SER A 94 0.80 6.36 15.86
N PRO A 95 -0.44 6.41 16.40
CA PRO A 95 -1.11 7.67 16.70
C PRO A 95 -0.24 8.56 17.57
N GLN A 96 -0.26 9.86 17.31
CA GLN A 96 0.35 10.82 18.22
C GLN A 96 -0.53 11.00 19.47
N PRO A 97 0.06 11.21 20.67
CA PRO A 97 -0.70 11.36 21.91
C PRO A 97 -1.70 12.53 21.90
N ASP A 98 -1.46 13.53 21.05
CA ASP A 98 -2.32 14.70 20.87
C ASP A 98 -3.46 14.50 19.86
N GLY A 99 -3.52 13.32 19.21
CA GLY A 99 -4.53 12.99 18.20
C GLY A 99 -4.37 13.71 16.87
N THR A 100 -3.31 14.51 16.67
CA THR A 100 -3.16 15.36 15.48
C THR A 100 -2.47 14.68 14.30
N GLY A 101 -2.12 13.41 14.41
CA GLY A 101 -1.52 12.66 13.31
C GLY A 101 -0.94 11.31 13.74
N ALA A 102 -0.05 10.77 12.91
CA ALA A 102 0.61 9.50 13.16
C ALA A 102 2.08 9.51 12.77
N ARG A 103 2.89 8.72 13.47
CA ARG A 103 4.20 8.29 12.97
C ARG A 103 3.99 7.07 12.08
N HIS A 104 4.41 7.17 10.83
CA HIS A 104 4.36 6.09 9.86
C HIS A 104 5.74 5.42 9.74
N GLN A 105 5.75 4.09 9.86
CA GLN A 105 6.90 3.24 9.57
C GLN A 105 6.53 2.28 8.44
N GLY A 106 7.10 2.51 7.26
CA GLY A 106 6.96 1.65 6.10
C GLY A 106 8.12 0.68 5.99
N ARG A 107 7.84 -0.58 5.71
CA ARG A 107 8.83 -1.60 5.33
C ARG A 107 8.49 -2.12 3.95
N ARG A 108 9.49 -2.25 3.09
CA ARG A 108 9.34 -2.91 1.79
C ARG A 108 10.22 -4.15 1.73
N GLY A 109 9.59 -5.29 1.44
CA GLY A 109 10.28 -6.56 1.20
C GLY A 109 11.05 -6.55 -0.14
N PRO A 110 12.00 -7.48 -0.33
CA PRO A 110 12.79 -7.55 -1.54
C PRO A 110 11.94 -7.92 -2.77
N GLN A 111 12.13 -7.20 -3.88
CA GLN A 111 11.67 -7.63 -5.19
C GLN A 111 12.75 -8.51 -5.81
N GLN A 112 12.47 -9.81 -5.96
CA GLN A 112 13.33 -10.72 -6.69
C GLN A 112 12.85 -10.74 -8.15
N ARG A 113 13.74 -10.86 -9.14
CA ARG A 113 13.37 -11.05 -10.55
C ARG A 113 13.30 -12.52 -10.89
#